data_AF-A0A0G4PY37-F1
#
_entry.id   AF-A0A0G4PY37-F1
#
_cell.length_a   1.000
_cell.length_b   1.000
_cell.length_c   1.000
_cell.angle_alpha   90.00
_cell.angle_beta   90.00
_cell.angle_gamma   90.00
#
_symmetry.space_group_name_H-M   'P 1'
#
loop_
_entity.id
_entity.type
_entity.pdbx_description
1 polymer ?
#
loop_
_entity_poly.entity_id
_entity_poly.type
_entity_poly.pdbx_seq_one_letter_code
_entity_poly.pdbx_strand_id
1 'polypeptide(L)'
;MEMENDGEKIAGKRVPLKRSRMDFEDDDESTEDYSEYNRSDKDEGGWRTENDSKDSNDEQEIEEHEYTTSDDPARPIKIRLFLADEGFSESKWMKNFVAECTCDGITVANALARMEEPSEETCDVAFHIFDRYGTVQAKCKDHPVQRGTGIWGNEIDHGPFFLLEKLHVTALELRRKGLGRKVVSLLLEKAKKFLQHERPDGEDADLIYSSDEAFERAWTLHALVSPGYLTADIEPQLKGKSAEERLTTKYRNQSGAIDFWRSCGFRRIGASRCFALSFDLQHQSRALAEVCDFDPRRSNAEDLENEELEMIYEADSWTNVKELKMERLRDVLSLHHASLTLTDKELRAFFIAHANDKIGWDRVTNSEATLLHLTACEIKPLSTQ
;
A
#
# COMPACT_ATOMS: atom_id res chain seq x y z
N MET A 1 -31.07 -4.10 69.96
CA MET A 1 -32.32 -4.71 69.46
C MET A 1 -32.46 -4.24 68.04
N GLU A 2 -31.70 -4.84 67.11
CA GLU A 2 -32.07 -6.10 66.44
C GLU A 2 -33.52 -6.06 65.99
N MET A 3 -33.73 -5.87 64.69
CA MET A 3 -34.50 -6.85 63.92
C MET A 3 -33.84 -7.01 62.54
N GLU A 4 -33.67 -8.28 62.20
CA GLU A 4 -33.22 -8.85 60.96
C GLU A 4 -34.08 -8.37 59.78
N ASN A 5 -33.52 -8.39 58.58
CA ASN A 5 -34.37 -8.64 57.42
C ASN A 5 -33.67 -9.54 56.41
N ASP A 6 -34.50 -10.45 55.89
CA ASP A 6 -34.15 -11.71 55.27
C ASP A 6 -33.38 -11.59 53.96
N GLY A 7 -32.48 -12.56 53.76
CA GLY A 7 -31.85 -12.82 52.48
C GLY A 7 -32.74 -13.67 51.58
N GLU A 8 -32.75 -13.34 50.29
CA GLU A 8 -33.26 -14.21 49.25
C GLU A 8 -32.17 -14.43 48.19
N LYS A 9 -31.71 -15.68 48.09
CA LYS A 9 -30.82 -16.18 47.03
C LYS A 9 -31.65 -16.44 45.77
N ILE A 10 -31.29 -15.83 44.65
CA ILE A 10 -31.68 -16.32 43.33
C ILE A 10 -30.42 -16.59 42.50
N ALA A 11 -30.15 -17.88 42.32
CA ALA A 11 -29.11 -18.40 41.45
C ALA A 11 -29.57 -18.33 39.99
N GLY A 12 -29.10 -17.32 39.25
CA GLY A 12 -29.27 -17.23 37.81
C GLY A 12 -28.17 -17.97 37.06
N LYS A 13 -28.43 -19.21 36.64
CA LYS A 13 -27.64 -19.93 35.63
C LYS A 13 -27.65 -19.13 34.32
N ARG A 14 -26.52 -18.52 33.93
CA ARG A 14 -26.34 -17.99 32.58
C ARG A 14 -25.84 -19.11 31.66
N VAL A 15 -26.68 -19.44 30.69
CA VAL A 15 -26.41 -20.34 29.56
C VAL A 15 -25.49 -19.59 28.57
N PRO A 16 -24.45 -20.22 28.01
CA PRO A 16 -23.64 -19.59 26.97
C PRO A 16 -24.47 -19.45 25.69
N LEU A 17 -24.55 -18.23 25.17
CA LEU A 17 -25.11 -17.91 23.86
C LEU A 17 -24.26 -18.61 22.79
N LYS A 18 -24.73 -19.79 22.35
CA LYS A 18 -24.32 -20.41 21.09
C LYS A 18 -24.66 -19.45 19.96
N ARG A 19 -23.65 -18.84 19.34
CA ARG A 19 -23.80 -18.23 18.01
C ARG A 19 -24.20 -19.34 17.05
N SER A 20 -25.43 -19.29 16.57
CA SER A 20 -25.93 -20.18 15.52
C SER A 20 -25.16 -19.89 14.24
N ARG A 21 -24.55 -20.95 13.69
CA ARG A 21 -24.00 -21.00 12.34
C ARG A 21 -25.17 -20.81 11.37
N MET A 22 -25.26 -19.62 10.78
CA MET A 22 -26.11 -19.38 9.62
C MET A 22 -25.27 -19.78 8.41
N ASP A 23 -25.62 -20.92 7.82
CA ASP A 23 -25.13 -21.33 6.51
C ASP A 23 -25.81 -20.39 5.49
N PHE A 24 -25.07 -19.39 5.02
CA PHE A 24 -25.40 -18.65 3.81
C PHE A 24 -24.68 -19.34 2.66
N GLU A 25 -25.43 -20.15 1.92
CA GLU A 25 -25.10 -20.50 0.54
C GLU A 25 -25.41 -19.26 -0.30
N ASP A 26 -24.40 -18.46 -0.60
CA ASP A 26 -24.49 -17.43 -1.63
C ASP A 26 -23.43 -17.75 -2.69
N ASP A 27 -23.95 -18.27 -3.80
CA ASP A 27 -23.35 -18.20 -5.14
C ASP A 27 -23.13 -16.72 -5.46
N ASP A 28 -21.89 -16.26 -5.38
CA ASP A 28 -21.50 -15.04 -6.09
C ASP A 28 -20.16 -15.23 -6.79
N GLU A 29 -20.25 -15.08 -8.10
CA GLU A 29 -19.25 -15.26 -9.13
C GLU A 29 -18.38 -13.99 -9.14
N SER A 30 -17.33 -13.96 -8.31
CA SER A 30 -16.25 -12.98 -8.45
C SER A 30 -14.95 -13.73 -8.71
N THR A 31 -14.59 -13.77 -9.98
CA THR A 31 -13.21 -14.01 -10.42
C THR A 31 -12.37 -12.88 -9.84
N GLU A 32 -11.58 -13.18 -8.81
CA GLU A 32 -10.55 -12.29 -8.28
C GLU A 32 -9.36 -12.25 -9.27
N ASP A 33 -9.61 -11.73 -10.48
CA ASP A 33 -8.57 -11.37 -11.42
C ASP A 33 -7.94 -10.07 -10.92
N TYR A 34 -6.74 -10.19 -10.34
CA TYR A 34 -5.91 -9.09 -9.89
C TYR A 34 -5.43 -8.29 -11.10
N SER A 35 -6.35 -7.56 -11.75
CA SER A 35 -5.97 -6.56 -12.73
C SER A 35 -5.20 -5.48 -11.99
N GLU A 36 -3.90 -5.45 -12.26
CA GLU A 36 -3.01 -4.34 -11.95
C GLU A 36 -3.72 -3.03 -12.37
N TYR A 37 -4.22 -2.29 -11.38
CA TYR A 37 -4.83 -0.98 -11.58
C TYR A 37 -3.72 -0.06 -12.11
N ASN A 38 -3.58 0.02 -13.43
CA ASN A 38 -2.88 1.13 -14.06
C ASN A 38 -3.79 2.33 -13.97
N ARG A 39 -3.72 3.00 -12.82
CA ARG A 39 -4.35 4.29 -12.61
C ARG A 39 -3.50 5.33 -13.33
N SER A 40 -3.94 5.74 -14.51
CA SER A 40 -3.55 7.01 -15.10
C SER A 40 -4.14 8.10 -14.22
N ASP A 41 -3.31 8.76 -13.43
CA ASP A 41 -3.66 9.99 -12.72
C ASP A 41 -4.14 11.05 -13.73
N LYS A 42 -5.45 11.16 -13.88
CA LYS A 42 -6.10 12.37 -14.36
C LYS A 42 -7.06 12.87 -13.29
N ASP A 43 -6.52 13.09 -12.10
CA ASP A 43 -6.99 14.21 -11.32
C ASP A 43 -6.28 15.45 -11.83
N GLU A 44 -6.98 16.17 -12.71
CA GLU A 44 -6.79 17.62 -12.85
C GLU A 44 -7.11 18.26 -11.49
N GLY A 45 -6.17 18.15 -10.55
CA GLY A 45 -6.05 19.02 -9.40
C GLY A 45 -5.61 20.39 -9.88
N GLY A 46 -6.49 21.05 -10.63
CA GLY A 46 -6.35 22.44 -11.01
C GLY A 46 -6.07 23.25 -9.75
N TRP A 47 -4.94 23.96 -9.76
CA TRP A 47 -4.55 24.93 -8.76
C TRP A 47 -5.72 25.89 -8.48
N ARG A 48 -6.48 25.64 -7.42
CA ARG A 48 -7.26 26.69 -6.78
C ARG A 48 -6.35 27.43 -5.82
N THR A 49 -5.57 28.35 -6.37
CA THR A 49 -5.34 29.63 -5.69
C THR A 49 -6.65 30.42 -5.75
N GLU A 50 -7.68 29.93 -5.07
CA GLU A 50 -8.84 30.74 -4.75
C GLU A 50 -8.68 31.17 -3.31
N ASN A 51 -8.33 32.44 -3.22
CA ASN A 51 -8.26 33.26 -2.03
C ASN A 51 -9.69 33.39 -1.48
N ASP A 52 -10.21 32.35 -0.83
CA ASP A 52 -11.51 32.35 -0.15
C ASP A 52 -11.30 31.98 1.31
N SER A 53 -11.33 33.03 2.14
CA SER A 53 -11.37 32.98 3.59
C SER A 53 -12.56 32.14 4.09
N LYS A 54 -12.28 30.95 4.63
CA LYS A 54 -13.02 30.35 5.74
C LYS A 54 -12.03 29.67 6.69
N ASP A 55 -12.06 30.14 7.92
CA ASP A 55 -11.35 29.66 9.11
C ASP A 55 -11.41 28.15 9.32
N SER A 56 -10.38 27.64 10.00
CA SER A 56 -10.24 26.35 10.71
C SER A 56 -9.88 25.09 9.91
N ASN A 57 -8.68 25.07 9.30
CA ASN A 57 -7.84 23.87 9.47
C ASN A 57 -6.95 24.15 10.69
N ASP A 58 -7.37 23.67 11.85
CA ASP A 58 -6.63 23.89 13.10
C ASP A 58 -5.32 23.07 13.05
N GLU A 59 -4.24 23.72 12.64
CA GLU A 59 -2.89 23.15 12.71
C GLU A 59 -2.52 22.93 14.19
N GLN A 60 -2.30 21.66 14.55
CA GLN A 60 -1.99 21.26 15.92
C GLN A 60 -0.54 20.76 16.02
N GLU A 61 0.05 20.89 17.20
CA GLU A 61 1.38 20.35 17.53
C GLU A 61 2.49 20.70 16.53
N ILE A 62 2.64 22.00 16.23
CA ILE A 62 3.64 22.49 15.29
C ILE A 62 5.06 22.26 15.85
N GLU A 63 5.89 21.56 15.07
CA GLU A 63 7.33 21.37 15.30
C GLU A 63 8.11 22.04 14.17
N GLU A 64 9.09 22.88 14.51
CA GLU A 64 9.98 23.51 13.54
C GLU A 64 11.38 22.89 13.61
N HIS A 65 11.92 22.57 12.43
CA HIS A 65 13.26 22.03 12.27
C HIS A 65 14.01 22.80 11.19
N GLU A 66 15.33 22.86 11.32
CA GLU A 66 16.20 23.39 10.28
C GLU A 66 17.00 22.27 9.63
N TYR A 67 17.17 22.37 8.32
CA TYR A 67 17.99 21.47 7.52
C TYR A 67 18.91 22.28 6.61
N THR A 68 20.21 22.02 6.71
CA THR A 68 21.22 22.62 5.84
C THR A 68 21.75 21.57 4.88
N THR A 69 21.89 21.96 3.61
CA THR A 69 22.54 21.09 2.63
C THR A 69 24.06 21.26 2.71
N SER A 70 24.82 20.25 2.33
CA SER A 70 26.29 20.33 2.26
C SER A 70 26.78 21.42 1.31
N ASP A 71 25.98 21.72 0.28
CA ASP A 71 26.38 22.57 -0.84
C ASP A 71 26.11 24.05 -0.58
N ASP A 72 25.11 24.35 0.26
CA ASP A 72 24.75 25.71 0.66
C ASP A 72 24.33 25.74 2.13
N PRO A 73 25.31 25.84 3.06
CA PRO A 73 25.04 25.90 4.49
C PRO A 73 24.49 27.26 4.93
N ALA A 74 24.54 28.28 4.06
CA ALA A 74 24.11 29.65 4.40
C ALA A 74 22.59 29.85 4.24
N ARG A 75 21.91 28.98 3.50
CA ARG A 75 20.46 29.02 3.27
C ARG A 75 19.79 27.81 3.92
N PRO A 76 19.45 27.89 5.22
CA PRO A 76 18.77 26.81 5.90
C PRO A 76 17.35 26.63 5.36
N ILE A 77 16.96 25.37 5.16
CA ILE A 77 15.59 24.99 4.83
C ILE A 77 14.85 24.79 6.14
N LYS A 78 13.76 25.51 6.32
CA LYS A 78 12.87 25.34 7.47
C LYS A 78 11.86 24.26 7.15
N ILE A 79 11.77 23.24 8.01
CA ILE A 79 10.81 22.16 7.93
C ILE A 79 9.81 22.35 9.06
N ARG A 80 8.56 22.61 8.71
CA ARG A 80 7.45 22.75 9.64
C ARG A 80 6.63 21.47 9.61
N LEU A 81 6.52 20.78 10.73
CA LEU A 81 5.69 19.59 10.88
C LEU A 81 4.49 19.92 11.75
N PHE A 82 3.31 19.48 11.37
CA PHE A 82 2.10 19.70 12.16
C PHE A 82 1.07 18.61 11.90
N LEU A 83 0.11 18.49 12.82
CA LEU A 83 -1.08 17.69 12.64
C LEU A 83 -2.17 18.56 12.02
N ALA A 84 -2.84 18.07 10.99
CA ALA A 84 -4.03 18.69 10.44
C ALA A 84 -5.25 17.84 10.79
N ASP A 85 -6.29 18.49 11.29
CA ASP A 85 -7.58 17.88 11.57
C ASP A 85 -8.53 18.18 10.40
N GLU A 86 -8.91 17.16 9.64
CA GLU A 86 -10.08 17.27 8.77
C GLU A 86 -11.29 17.07 9.67
N GLY A 87 -11.92 18.17 10.08
CA GLY A 87 -12.94 18.27 11.14
C GLY A 87 -14.24 17.47 10.98
N PHE A 88 -14.17 16.27 10.39
CA PHE A 88 -15.25 15.30 10.18
C PHE A 88 -15.05 13.99 10.96
N SER A 89 -13.89 13.76 11.58
CA SER A 89 -13.58 12.51 12.27
C SER A 89 -13.78 12.62 13.79
N GLU A 90 -14.75 11.88 14.35
CA GLU A 90 -14.93 11.73 15.81
C GLU A 90 -13.80 10.89 16.46
N SER A 91 -12.95 10.25 15.66
CA SER A 91 -11.89 9.36 16.14
C SER A 91 -10.58 10.12 16.36
N LYS A 92 -10.22 10.32 17.63
CA LYS A 92 -9.01 11.06 18.03
C LYS A 92 -7.69 10.55 17.43
N TRP A 93 -7.64 9.27 17.05
CA TRP A 93 -6.44 8.64 16.50
C TRP A 93 -6.24 8.92 15.00
N MET A 94 -7.28 9.39 14.28
CA MET A 94 -7.18 9.72 12.87
C MET A 94 -6.62 11.12 12.69
N LYS A 95 -5.38 11.21 12.22
CA LYS A 95 -4.67 12.48 12.03
C LYS A 95 -3.86 12.50 10.74
N ASN A 96 -3.86 13.66 10.09
CA ASN A 96 -2.97 13.96 8.98
C ASN A 96 -1.68 14.57 9.53
N PHE A 97 -0.55 14.03 9.10
CA PHE A 97 0.78 14.52 9.41
C PHE A 97 1.30 15.24 8.17
N VAL A 98 1.50 16.54 8.30
CA VAL A 98 1.96 17.38 7.20
C VAL A 98 3.36 17.87 7.51
N ALA A 99 4.25 17.80 6.52
CA ALA A 99 5.55 18.46 6.57
C ALA A 99 5.68 19.44 5.42
N GLU A 100 5.89 20.71 5.73
CA GLU A 100 6.14 21.78 4.77
C GLU A 100 7.58 22.27 4.88
N CYS A 101 8.31 22.25 3.78
CA CYS A 101 9.68 22.72 3.72
C CYS A 101 9.72 24.05 2.98
N THR A 102 10.29 25.08 3.60
CA THR A 102 10.45 26.40 3.00
C THR A 102 11.93 26.82 2.99
N CYS A 103 12.35 27.45 1.89
CA CYS A 103 13.65 28.09 1.76
C CYS A 103 13.41 29.54 1.33
N ASP A 104 13.89 30.51 2.11
CA ASP A 104 13.65 31.95 1.88
C ASP A 104 12.17 32.32 1.66
N GLY A 105 11.26 31.65 2.36
CA GLY A 105 9.82 31.86 2.28
C GLY A 105 9.12 31.19 1.09
N ILE A 106 9.84 30.42 0.28
CA ILE A 106 9.28 29.65 -0.85
C ILE A 106 9.16 28.18 -0.45
N THR A 107 8.00 27.56 -0.68
CA THR A 107 7.81 26.12 -0.47
C THR A 107 8.64 25.32 -1.46
N VAL A 108 9.59 24.55 -0.94
CA VAL A 108 10.53 23.75 -1.73
C VAL A 108 10.24 22.25 -1.67
N ALA A 109 9.53 21.81 -0.65
CA ALA A 109 9.04 20.44 -0.54
C ALA A 109 7.80 20.36 0.34
N ASN A 110 6.95 19.36 0.11
CA ASN A 110 5.84 19.01 0.98
C ASN A 110 5.75 17.49 1.15
N ALA A 111 5.18 17.06 2.27
CA ALA A 111 4.84 15.67 2.49
C ALA A 111 3.53 15.56 3.28
N LEU A 112 2.77 14.53 2.95
CA LEU A 112 1.53 14.15 3.60
C LEU A 112 1.62 12.68 4.00
N ALA A 113 1.24 12.41 5.24
CA ALA A 113 1.09 11.07 5.76
C ALA A 113 -0.16 11.01 6.64
N ARG A 114 -0.80 9.84 6.73
CA ARG A 114 -2.10 9.70 7.39
C ARG A 114 -2.13 8.45 8.26
N MET A 115 -2.92 8.49 9.32
CA MET A 115 -3.31 7.34 10.16
C MET A 115 -4.84 7.22 10.09
N GLU A 116 -5.42 6.78 8.97
CA GLU A 116 -6.80 7.14 8.57
C GLU A 116 -7.78 5.96 8.33
N GLU A 117 -9.06 6.33 8.17
CA GLU A 117 -10.14 5.73 7.37
C GLU A 117 -9.73 5.49 5.88
N PRO A 118 -10.50 4.71 5.09
CA PRO A 118 -10.15 4.39 3.71
C PRO A 118 -10.08 5.64 2.81
N SER A 119 -8.86 6.13 2.54
CA SER A 119 -8.58 6.94 1.35
C SER A 119 -8.39 6.05 0.12
N GLU A 120 -8.35 6.65 -1.06
CA GLU A 120 -8.12 5.91 -2.30
C GLU A 120 -6.73 5.26 -2.35
N GLU A 121 -5.71 5.96 -1.87
CA GLU A 121 -4.35 5.47 -1.72
C GLU A 121 -4.25 4.42 -0.61
N THR A 122 -5.02 4.58 0.46
CA THR A 122 -5.16 3.56 1.51
C THR A 122 -5.81 2.30 0.95
N CYS A 123 -6.82 2.44 0.07
CA CYS A 123 -7.44 1.33 -0.64
C CYS A 123 -6.42 0.63 -1.55
N ASP A 124 -5.61 1.37 -2.30
CA ASP A 124 -4.58 0.79 -3.18
C ASP A 124 -3.58 -0.07 -2.40
N VAL A 125 -3.03 0.48 -1.30
CA VAL A 125 -2.15 -0.28 -0.40
C VAL A 125 -2.89 -1.46 0.21
N ALA A 126 -4.16 -1.28 0.59
CA ALA A 126 -4.93 -2.33 1.23
C ALA A 126 -5.21 -3.52 0.30
N PHE A 127 -5.63 -3.26 -0.95
CA PHE A 127 -5.89 -4.31 -1.94
C PHE A 127 -4.63 -5.07 -2.36
N HIS A 128 -3.46 -4.44 -2.25
CA HIS A 128 -2.19 -5.08 -2.58
C HIS A 128 -1.64 -5.97 -1.47
N ILE A 129 -1.91 -5.65 -0.20
CA ILE A 129 -1.31 -6.35 0.95
C ILE A 129 -2.31 -7.26 1.65
N PHE A 130 -3.55 -6.81 1.84
CA PHE A 130 -4.54 -7.49 2.68
C PHE A 130 -5.59 -8.23 1.85
N ASP A 131 -6.13 -9.29 2.43
CA ASP A 131 -7.30 -9.98 1.93
C ASP A 131 -8.58 -9.28 2.41
N ARG A 132 -9.73 -9.82 1.99
CA ARG A 132 -11.05 -9.29 2.37
C ARG A 132 -11.35 -9.29 3.87
N TYR A 133 -10.52 -9.95 4.69
CA TYR A 133 -10.65 -9.99 6.13
C TYR A 133 -9.71 -9.01 6.85
N GLY A 134 -8.93 -8.22 6.10
CA GLY A 134 -7.95 -7.30 6.66
C GLY A 134 -6.70 -8.01 7.16
N THR A 135 -6.43 -9.25 6.72
CA THR A 135 -5.20 -9.97 7.03
C THR A 135 -4.28 -10.00 5.84
N VAL A 136 -2.97 -9.94 6.04
CA VAL A 136 -1.99 -10.00 4.97
C VAL A 136 -2.26 -11.24 4.12
N GLN A 137 -2.33 -11.05 2.81
CA GLN A 137 -2.62 -12.11 1.86
C GLN A 137 -1.62 -13.27 2.04
N ALA A 138 -2.14 -14.51 2.02
CA ALA A 138 -1.32 -15.71 2.16
C ALA A 138 -0.16 -15.77 1.16
N LYS A 139 -0.32 -15.16 -0.02
CA LYS A 139 0.73 -15.09 -1.03
C LYS A 139 1.95 -14.27 -0.60
N CYS A 140 1.77 -13.26 0.25
CA CYS A 140 2.84 -12.46 0.82
C CYS A 140 3.55 -13.14 2.00
N LYS A 141 2.97 -14.21 2.57
CA LYS A 141 3.49 -14.92 3.75
C LYS A 141 4.05 -16.30 3.43
N ASP A 142 3.24 -17.13 2.78
CA ASP A 142 3.46 -18.57 2.68
C ASP A 142 3.95 -18.99 1.29
N HIS A 143 3.70 -18.18 0.26
CA HIS A 143 4.00 -18.59 -1.10
C HIS A 143 5.52 -18.70 -1.34
N PRO A 144 6.03 -19.78 -1.95
CA PRO A 144 7.47 -20.02 -2.08
C PRO A 144 8.26 -18.91 -2.80
N VAL A 145 7.57 -18.13 -3.65
CA VAL A 145 8.16 -17.07 -4.49
C VAL A 145 7.61 -15.69 -4.06
N GLN A 146 6.30 -15.46 -4.23
CA GLN A 146 5.60 -14.22 -3.85
C GLN A 146 5.68 -13.76 -2.39
N ARG A 147 6.18 -14.57 -1.44
CA ARG A 147 6.50 -14.07 -0.09
C ARG A 147 7.71 -13.12 -0.07
N GLY A 148 8.39 -12.97 -1.21
CA GLY A 148 9.57 -12.14 -1.35
C GLY A 148 10.69 -12.60 -0.42
N THR A 149 11.22 -11.70 0.39
CA THR A 149 12.23 -12.05 1.41
C THR A 149 11.66 -12.82 2.59
N GLY A 150 10.34 -12.83 2.79
CA GLY A 150 9.67 -13.50 3.91
C GLY A 150 9.95 -12.88 5.28
N ILE A 151 10.47 -11.64 5.32
CA ILE A 151 10.75 -10.92 6.57
C ILE A 151 9.50 -10.32 7.23
N TRP A 152 8.39 -10.28 6.48
CA TRP A 152 7.11 -9.77 6.93
C TRP A 152 6.13 -10.94 7.09
N GLY A 153 5.45 -11.00 8.22
CA GLY A 153 4.47 -12.01 8.58
C GLY A 153 3.17 -11.40 9.10
N ASN A 154 2.57 -12.07 10.09
CA ASN A 154 1.28 -11.67 10.67
C ASN A 154 1.38 -10.43 11.56
N GLU A 155 2.57 -9.88 11.81
CA GLU A 155 2.73 -8.64 12.56
C GLU A 155 2.10 -7.43 11.86
N ILE A 156 1.97 -7.49 10.52
CA ILE A 156 1.23 -6.50 9.74
C ILE A 156 -0.29 -6.77 9.79
N ASP A 157 -0.78 -7.86 10.40
CA ASP A 157 -2.23 -8.06 10.59
C ASP A 157 -2.77 -7.22 11.77
N HIS A 158 -1.89 -6.52 12.49
CA HIS A 158 -2.19 -5.90 13.77
C HIS A 158 -1.62 -4.49 13.88
N GLY A 159 -2.28 -3.69 14.72
CA GLY A 159 -1.84 -2.36 15.09
C GLY A 159 -2.19 -1.27 14.08
N PRO A 160 -1.84 -0.02 14.41
CA PRO A 160 -2.06 1.11 13.53
C PRO A 160 -1.04 1.15 12.39
N PHE A 161 -1.49 1.60 11.22
CA PHE A 161 -0.62 1.91 10.09
C PHE A 161 -0.42 3.40 9.93
N PHE A 162 0.82 3.79 9.67
CA PHE A 162 1.20 5.13 9.25
C PHE A 162 1.49 5.13 7.75
N LEU A 163 0.54 5.60 6.95
CA LEU A 163 0.67 5.61 5.50
C LEU A 163 1.37 6.88 5.03
N LEU A 164 2.53 6.74 4.39
CA LEU A 164 3.20 7.83 3.68
C LEU A 164 2.62 7.94 2.28
N GLU A 165 1.70 8.89 2.09
CA GLU A 165 0.93 9.03 0.85
C GLU A 165 1.71 9.84 -0.18
N LYS A 166 2.23 11.01 0.23
CA LYS A 166 2.87 11.95 -0.70
C LYS A 166 4.14 12.52 -0.12
N LEU A 167 5.19 12.54 -0.93
CA LEU A 167 6.42 13.30 -0.68
C LEU A 167 6.87 13.91 -2.00
N HIS A 168 6.87 15.24 -2.07
CA HIS A 168 7.35 15.97 -3.23
C HIS A 168 8.42 16.98 -2.84
N VAL A 169 9.60 16.85 -3.44
CA VAL A 169 10.63 17.90 -3.42
C VAL A 169 10.54 18.66 -4.74
N THR A 170 9.79 19.76 -4.74
CA THR A 170 9.54 20.59 -5.92
C THR A 170 10.81 21.26 -6.44
N ALA A 171 11.68 21.71 -5.53
CA ALA A 171 12.95 22.33 -5.87
C ALA A 171 13.96 21.28 -6.38
N LEU A 172 14.19 21.24 -7.70
CA LEU A 172 15.07 20.26 -8.36
C LEU A 172 16.50 20.30 -7.80
N GLU A 173 17.01 21.49 -7.50
CA GLU A 173 18.32 21.74 -6.93
C GLU A 173 18.48 21.26 -5.48
N LEU A 174 17.39 20.89 -4.81
CA LEU A 174 17.38 20.28 -3.48
C LEU A 174 17.16 18.76 -3.51
N ARG A 175 16.84 18.20 -4.68
CA ARG A 175 16.75 16.74 -4.85
C ARG A 175 18.13 16.12 -4.70
N ARG A 176 18.14 14.87 -4.21
CA ARG A 176 19.37 14.09 -3.91
C ARG A 176 20.31 14.73 -2.88
N LYS A 177 19.89 15.80 -2.19
CA LYS A 177 20.63 16.44 -1.09
C LYS A 177 20.15 16.00 0.29
N GLY A 178 19.48 14.86 0.41
CA GLY A 178 19.03 14.29 1.70
C GLY A 178 17.77 14.91 2.31
N LEU A 179 17.21 16.00 1.76
CA LEU A 179 16.00 16.65 2.29
C LEU A 179 14.83 15.69 2.46
N GLY A 180 14.48 14.92 1.42
CA GLY A 180 13.38 13.95 1.48
C GLY A 180 13.56 12.90 2.59
N ARG A 181 14.79 12.40 2.77
CA ARG A 181 15.11 11.46 3.86
C ARG A 181 14.94 12.09 5.23
N LYS A 182 15.35 13.37 5.37
CA LYS A 182 15.18 14.12 6.62
C LYS A 182 13.69 14.31 6.94
N VAL A 183 12.88 14.67 5.95
CA VAL A 183 11.42 14.82 6.10
C VAL A 183 10.77 13.51 6.53
N VAL A 184 11.05 12.39 5.85
CA VAL A 184 10.54 11.06 6.23
C VAL A 184 10.94 10.69 7.65
N SER A 185 12.20 10.91 8.02
CA SER A 185 12.66 10.64 9.39
C SER A 185 11.91 11.48 10.43
N LEU A 186 11.63 12.75 10.16
CA LEU A 186 10.89 13.61 11.09
C LEU A 186 9.42 13.17 11.21
N LEU A 187 8.78 12.82 10.09
CA LEU A 187 7.41 12.29 10.07
C LEU A 187 7.28 10.99 10.87
N LEU A 188 8.20 10.03 10.67
CA LEU A 188 8.20 8.77 11.41
C LEU A 188 8.39 9.00 12.92
N GLU A 189 9.30 9.88 13.32
CA GLU A 189 9.48 10.22 14.74
C GLU A 189 8.25 10.91 15.33
N LYS A 190 7.60 11.80 14.58
CA LYS A 190 6.36 12.44 15.03
C LYS A 190 5.21 11.43 15.18
N ALA A 191 5.03 10.54 14.21
CA ALA A 191 4.05 9.45 14.27
C ALA A 191 4.28 8.52 15.49
N LYS A 192 5.54 8.18 15.76
CA LYS A 192 5.92 7.38 16.93
C LYS A 192 5.55 8.07 18.24
N LYS A 193 5.89 9.36 18.39
CA LYS A 193 5.55 10.15 19.59
C LYS A 193 4.04 10.29 19.77
N PHE A 194 3.33 10.55 18.68
CA PHE A 194 1.86 10.65 18.69
C PHE A 194 1.23 9.35 19.21
N LEU A 195 1.63 8.20 18.67
CA LEU A 195 1.07 6.93 19.14
C LEU A 195 1.46 6.60 20.58
N GLN A 196 2.67 6.96 21.02
CA GLN A 196 3.07 6.80 22.42
C GLN A 196 2.21 7.64 23.39
N HIS A 197 1.72 8.79 22.94
CA HIS A 197 0.81 9.63 23.71
C HIS A 197 -0.62 9.07 23.75
N GLU A 198 -1.09 8.53 22.63
CA GLU A 198 -2.44 7.95 22.52
C GLU A 198 -2.56 6.54 23.12
N ARG A 199 -1.42 5.84 23.29
CA ARG A 199 -1.39 4.48 23.84
C ARG A 199 -1.88 4.48 25.30
N PRO A 200 -2.88 3.64 25.64
CA PRO A 200 -3.33 3.44 27.02
C PRO A 200 -2.20 2.96 27.93
N ASP A 201 -2.31 3.25 29.22
CA ASP A 201 -1.39 2.78 30.27
C ASP A 201 -1.39 1.25 30.44
N GLY A 202 -2.39 0.57 29.89
CA GLY A 202 -2.51 -0.89 29.87
C GLY A 202 -3.08 -1.47 31.16
N GLU A 203 -3.55 -0.63 32.10
CA GLU A 203 -4.10 -1.11 33.39
C GLU A 203 -5.31 -2.05 33.21
N ASP A 204 -6.04 -1.91 32.10
CA ASP A 204 -7.19 -2.76 31.72
C ASP A 204 -6.94 -3.57 30.42
N ALA A 205 -5.68 -3.80 30.04
CA ALA A 205 -5.32 -4.48 28.79
C ALA A 205 -5.99 -5.86 28.65
N ASP A 206 -5.97 -6.68 29.71
CA ASP A 206 -6.58 -8.01 29.71
C ASP A 206 -8.12 -7.98 29.56
N LEU A 207 -8.78 -6.92 30.03
CA LEU A 207 -10.23 -6.76 29.94
C LEU A 207 -10.69 -6.42 28.52
N ILE A 208 -9.89 -5.66 27.78
CA ILE A 208 -10.22 -5.17 26.43
C ILE A 208 -9.63 -6.09 25.34
N TYR A 209 -8.37 -6.50 25.50
CA TYR A 209 -7.58 -7.21 24.49
C TYR A 209 -7.39 -8.70 24.80
N SER A 210 -7.99 -9.23 25.86
CA SER A 210 -7.89 -10.63 26.31
C SER A 210 -6.50 -11.08 26.83
N SER A 211 -5.43 -10.35 26.51
CA SER A 211 -4.07 -10.59 27.01
C SER A 211 -3.15 -9.39 26.77
N ASP A 212 -2.11 -9.25 27.60
CA ASP A 212 -0.99 -8.32 27.36
C ASP A 212 -0.36 -8.47 25.96
N GLU A 213 -0.17 -9.70 25.47
CA GLU A 213 0.41 -9.92 24.12
C GLU A 213 -0.47 -9.33 23.01
N ALA A 214 -1.78 -9.49 23.12
CA ALA A 214 -2.72 -8.93 22.16
C ALA A 214 -2.78 -7.41 22.24
N PHE A 215 -2.63 -6.85 23.45
CA PHE A 215 -2.49 -5.41 23.64
C PHE A 215 -1.23 -4.86 22.96
N GLU A 216 -0.06 -5.49 23.16
CA GLU A 216 1.18 -5.05 22.49
C GLU A 216 1.06 -5.11 20.96
N ARG A 217 0.46 -6.18 20.42
CA ARG A 217 0.23 -6.29 18.96
C ARG A 217 -0.72 -5.21 18.46
N ALA A 218 -1.79 -4.92 19.19
CA ALA A 218 -2.77 -3.88 18.82
C ALA A 218 -2.19 -2.46 18.83
N TRP A 219 -1.04 -2.24 19.45
CA TRP A 219 -0.35 -0.96 19.50
C TRP A 219 1.03 -0.98 18.82
N THR A 220 1.32 -2.03 18.05
CA THR A 220 2.55 -2.12 17.26
C THR A 220 2.40 -1.27 16.00
N LEU A 221 3.12 -0.14 15.95
CA LEU A 221 3.11 0.76 14.80
C LEU A 221 3.94 0.20 13.65
N HIS A 222 3.39 0.25 12.44
CA HIS A 222 4.12 0.05 11.19
C HIS A 222 3.87 1.23 10.26
N ALA A 223 4.87 1.60 9.46
CA ALA A 223 4.70 2.59 8.40
C ALA A 223 4.62 1.90 7.04
N LEU A 224 3.68 2.30 6.19
CA LEU A 224 3.46 1.74 4.86
C LEU A 224 3.69 2.80 3.78
N VAL A 225 4.12 2.37 2.61
CA VAL A 225 4.24 3.21 1.42
C VAL A 225 4.10 2.38 0.14
N SER A 226 3.47 2.97 -0.88
CA SER A 226 3.54 2.48 -2.26
C SER A 226 4.49 3.40 -3.04
N PRO A 227 5.75 3.00 -3.31
CA PRO A 227 6.67 3.83 -4.05
C PRO A 227 6.12 4.23 -5.41
N GLY A 228 6.05 5.53 -5.66
CA GLY A 228 5.67 6.09 -6.95
C GLY A 228 6.55 7.27 -7.33
N TYR A 229 6.28 7.82 -8.50
CA TYR A 229 6.85 9.07 -8.98
C TYR A 229 5.72 10.00 -9.39
N LEU A 230 5.96 11.30 -9.39
CA LEU A 230 4.96 12.27 -9.80
C LEU A 230 4.85 12.29 -11.32
N THR A 231 3.67 11.96 -11.83
CA THR A 231 3.38 11.93 -13.26
C THR A 231 3.68 13.29 -13.91
N ALA A 232 3.35 14.39 -13.24
CA ALA A 232 3.66 15.76 -13.69
C ALA A 232 5.16 16.04 -13.92
N ASP A 233 6.07 15.38 -13.20
CA ASP A 233 7.53 15.57 -13.38
C ASP A 233 8.05 14.86 -14.64
N ILE A 234 7.33 13.83 -15.08
CA ILE A 234 7.77 12.96 -16.18
C ILE A 234 6.99 13.21 -17.46
N GLU A 235 5.73 13.66 -17.38
CA GLU A 235 4.85 13.96 -18.51
C GLU A 235 5.54 14.78 -19.62
N PRO A 236 6.26 15.89 -19.32
CA PRO A 236 6.96 16.65 -20.34
C PRO A 236 8.02 15.81 -21.07
N GLN A 237 8.61 14.83 -20.38
CA GLN A 237 9.58 13.90 -20.94
C GLN A 237 8.92 12.80 -21.75
N LEU A 238 7.63 12.49 -21.56
CA LEU A 238 6.92 11.41 -22.28
C LEU A 238 6.34 11.88 -23.63
N LYS A 239 6.11 13.19 -23.78
CA LYS A 239 5.45 13.74 -24.97
C LYS A 239 6.21 13.43 -26.26
N GLY A 240 5.52 12.78 -27.20
CA GLY A 240 6.05 12.44 -28.53
C GLY A 240 7.04 11.27 -28.55
N LYS A 241 7.21 10.57 -27.43
CA LYS A 241 8.03 9.36 -27.35
C LYS A 241 7.23 8.11 -27.73
N SER A 242 7.96 7.09 -28.17
CA SER A 242 7.41 5.74 -28.36
C SER A 242 7.09 5.05 -27.02
N ALA A 243 6.29 3.98 -27.04
CA ALA A 243 5.98 3.17 -25.85
C ALA A 243 7.25 2.69 -25.14
N GLU A 244 8.24 2.18 -25.89
CA GLU A 244 9.51 1.69 -25.32
C GLU A 244 10.29 2.79 -24.58
N GLU A 245 10.36 4.00 -25.15
CA GLU A 245 11.05 5.12 -24.53
C GLU A 245 10.29 5.69 -23.32
N ARG A 246 8.95 5.71 -23.38
CA ARG A 246 8.09 6.08 -22.24
C ARG A 246 8.31 5.09 -21.10
N LEU A 247 8.25 3.80 -21.40
CA LEU A 247 8.43 2.73 -20.44
C LEU A 247 9.82 2.77 -19.77
N THR A 248 10.87 2.96 -20.56
CA THR A 248 12.24 3.15 -20.04
C THR A 248 12.33 4.35 -19.09
N THR A 249 11.64 5.45 -19.43
CA THR A 249 11.58 6.65 -18.59
C THR A 249 10.86 6.35 -17.27
N LYS A 250 9.70 5.69 -17.32
CA LYS A 250 8.94 5.28 -16.13
C LYS A 250 9.74 4.34 -15.23
N TYR A 251 10.39 3.31 -15.80
CA TYR A 251 11.22 2.39 -15.02
C TYR A 251 12.35 3.07 -14.27
N ARG A 252 13.05 4.03 -14.92
CA ARG A 252 14.12 4.78 -14.27
C ARG A 252 13.61 5.57 -13.07
N ASN A 253 12.45 6.22 -13.21
CA ASN A 253 11.85 6.99 -12.12
C ASN A 253 11.33 6.08 -11.00
N GLN A 254 10.67 4.97 -11.35
CA GLN A 254 10.20 3.97 -10.38
C GLN A 254 11.34 3.36 -9.58
N SER A 255 12.44 2.99 -10.24
CA SER A 255 13.64 2.46 -9.58
C SER A 255 14.24 3.49 -8.63
N GLY A 256 14.30 4.76 -9.05
CA GLY A 256 14.77 5.85 -8.18
C GLY A 256 13.89 6.07 -6.94
N ALA A 257 12.57 5.90 -7.06
CA ALA A 257 11.64 5.97 -5.94
C ALA A 257 11.82 4.76 -4.98
N ILE A 258 11.95 3.55 -5.52
CA ILE A 258 12.21 2.33 -4.73
C ILE A 258 13.52 2.47 -3.95
N ASP A 259 14.60 2.88 -4.62
CA ASP A 259 15.91 3.09 -3.98
C ASP A 259 15.82 4.14 -2.87
N PHE A 260 15.06 5.21 -3.09
CA PHE A 260 14.83 6.23 -2.06
C PHE A 260 14.19 5.63 -0.81
N TRP A 261 13.09 4.90 -0.95
CA TRP A 261 12.37 4.30 0.18
C TRP A 261 13.18 3.23 0.89
N ARG A 262 13.93 2.40 0.15
CA ARG A 262 14.90 1.45 0.71
C ARG A 262 15.95 2.16 1.56
N SER A 263 16.44 3.31 1.10
CA SER A 263 17.41 4.14 1.83
C SER A 263 16.83 4.82 3.09
N CYS A 264 15.50 4.88 3.20
CA CYS A 264 14.79 5.30 4.41
C CYS A 264 14.53 4.14 5.38
N GLY A 265 14.93 2.91 5.02
CA GLY A 265 14.78 1.70 5.84
C GLY A 265 13.51 0.90 5.57
N PHE A 266 12.75 1.25 4.53
CA PHE A 266 11.57 0.49 4.11
C PHE A 266 11.99 -0.77 3.34
N ARG A 267 11.25 -1.86 3.52
CA ARG A 267 11.47 -3.13 2.79
C ARG A 267 10.17 -3.63 2.20
N ARG A 268 10.23 -4.29 1.05
CA ARG A 268 9.05 -4.74 0.32
C ARG A 268 8.28 -5.80 1.09
N ILE A 269 6.94 -5.76 1.02
CA ILE A 269 6.05 -6.78 1.58
C ILE A 269 5.71 -7.78 0.48
N GLY A 270 6.22 -9.00 0.60
CA GLY A 270 6.06 -10.02 -0.44
C GLY A 270 6.58 -9.57 -1.81
N ALA A 271 5.89 -10.00 -2.86
CA ALA A 271 6.04 -9.51 -4.23
C ALA A 271 5.13 -8.31 -4.54
N SER A 272 4.51 -7.69 -3.53
CA SER A 272 3.62 -6.55 -3.73
C SER A 272 4.38 -5.28 -4.16
N ARG A 273 3.63 -4.27 -4.59
CA ARG A 273 4.16 -2.92 -4.85
C ARG A 273 4.51 -2.17 -3.58
N CYS A 274 3.99 -2.61 -2.43
CA CYS A 274 4.06 -1.88 -1.17
C CYS A 274 5.29 -2.26 -0.33
N PHE A 275 5.71 -1.31 0.50
CA PHE A 275 6.83 -1.44 1.41
C PHE A 275 6.39 -1.08 2.83
N ALA A 276 6.98 -1.75 3.81
CA ALA A 276 6.79 -1.46 5.22
C ALA A 276 8.09 -1.03 5.91
N LEU A 277 7.93 -0.30 7.01
CA LEU A 277 8.96 -0.03 7.99
C LEU A 277 8.44 -0.42 9.37
N SER A 278 9.23 -1.21 10.09
CA SER A 278 8.96 -1.57 11.48
C SER A 278 9.68 -0.59 12.39
N PHE A 279 8.98 -0.15 13.43
CA PHE A 279 9.55 0.68 14.49
C PHE A 279 10.32 -0.13 15.53
N ASP A 280 10.19 -1.47 15.51
CA ASP A 280 11.05 -2.36 16.27
C ASP A 280 12.44 -2.43 15.64
N LEU A 281 13.46 -2.02 16.41
CA LEU A 281 14.85 -2.00 15.99
C LEU A 281 15.43 -3.42 15.83
N GLN A 282 14.83 -4.43 16.44
CA GLN A 282 15.23 -5.84 16.34
C GLN A 282 14.56 -6.57 15.17
N HIS A 283 13.60 -5.93 14.49
CA HIS A 283 12.90 -6.53 13.37
C HIS A 283 13.87 -6.86 12.22
N GLN A 284 13.67 -8.01 11.57
CA GLN A 284 14.59 -8.51 10.53
C GLN A 284 14.76 -7.54 9.36
N SER A 285 13.70 -6.80 9.02
CA SER A 285 13.76 -5.76 7.99
C SER A 285 14.77 -4.64 8.27
N ARG A 286 15.13 -4.40 9.53
CA ARG A 286 16.16 -3.43 9.94
C ARG A 286 17.58 -3.89 9.65
N ALA A 287 17.80 -5.21 9.66
CA ALA A 287 19.10 -5.81 9.38
C ALA A 287 19.31 -6.11 7.88
N LEU A 288 18.24 -6.18 7.10
CA LEU A 288 18.29 -6.48 5.68
C LEU A 288 18.91 -5.31 4.91
N ALA A 289 20.00 -5.56 4.16
CA ALA A 289 20.62 -4.56 3.30
C ALA A 289 19.69 -4.17 2.13
N GLU A 290 19.79 -2.92 1.65
CA GLU A 290 18.95 -2.40 0.55
C GLU A 290 19.04 -3.27 -0.71
N VAL A 291 20.24 -3.74 -1.06
CA VAL A 291 20.51 -4.59 -2.23
C VAL A 291 20.06 -6.04 -2.06
N CYS A 292 19.72 -6.44 -0.83
CA CYS A 292 19.22 -7.78 -0.52
C CYS A 292 17.68 -7.80 -0.39
N ASP A 293 17.03 -6.65 -0.53
CA ASP A 293 15.57 -6.57 -0.55
C ASP A 293 15.00 -7.22 -1.81
N PHE A 294 13.74 -7.63 -1.72
CA PHE A 294 13.10 -8.36 -2.80
C PHE A 294 12.74 -7.45 -3.96
N ASP A 295 13.06 -7.86 -5.19
CA ASP A 295 12.61 -7.22 -6.42
C ASP A 295 11.84 -8.24 -7.27
N PRO A 296 10.51 -8.06 -7.43
CA PRO A 296 9.70 -8.91 -8.27
C PRO A 296 10.19 -8.92 -9.70
N ARG A 297 10.13 -10.09 -10.35
CA ARG A 297 10.35 -10.18 -11.78
C ARG A 297 9.29 -9.38 -12.53
N ARG A 298 9.74 -8.62 -13.53
CA ARG A 298 8.86 -7.88 -14.44
C ARG A 298 8.88 -8.51 -15.83
N SER A 299 7.72 -8.49 -16.47
CA SER A 299 7.53 -8.94 -17.84
C SER A 299 7.59 -7.72 -18.75
N ASN A 300 8.72 -7.53 -19.45
CA ASN A 300 8.86 -6.42 -20.40
C ASN A 300 7.76 -6.41 -21.47
N ALA A 301 7.21 -7.58 -21.83
CA ALA A 301 6.11 -7.67 -22.79
C ALA A 301 4.81 -7.09 -22.22
N GLU A 302 4.39 -7.55 -21.02
CA GLU A 302 3.20 -7.02 -20.34
C GLU A 302 3.30 -5.51 -20.10
N ASP A 303 4.47 -5.06 -19.66
CA ASP A 303 4.72 -3.65 -19.36
C ASP A 303 4.70 -2.78 -20.62
N LEU A 304 5.22 -3.28 -21.76
CA LEU A 304 5.12 -2.59 -23.05
C LEU A 304 3.68 -2.52 -23.55
N GLU A 305 2.93 -3.61 -23.44
CA GLU A 305 1.52 -3.65 -23.83
C GLU A 305 0.67 -2.68 -23.01
N ASN A 306 0.90 -2.64 -21.70
CA ASN A 306 0.26 -1.70 -20.79
C ASN A 306 0.55 -0.25 -21.22
N GLU A 307 1.80 0.08 -21.57
CA GLU A 307 2.17 1.42 -22.04
C GLU A 307 1.53 1.76 -23.39
N GLU A 308 1.47 0.81 -24.32
CA GLU A 308 0.77 1.00 -25.60
C GLU A 308 -0.72 1.25 -25.41
N LEU A 309 -1.36 0.52 -24.49
CA LEU A 309 -2.76 0.71 -24.13
C LEU A 309 -3.00 2.10 -23.54
N GLU A 310 -2.11 2.56 -22.65
CA GLU A 310 -2.18 3.91 -22.10
C GLU A 310 -2.08 4.97 -23.19
N MET A 311 -1.16 4.82 -24.15
CA MET A 311 -1.06 5.77 -25.28
C MET A 311 -2.33 5.79 -26.13
N ILE A 312 -2.97 4.63 -26.35
CA ILE A 312 -4.25 4.55 -27.08
C ILE A 312 -5.35 5.26 -26.29
N TYR A 313 -5.44 5.02 -24.98
CA TYR A 313 -6.42 5.66 -24.12
C TYR A 313 -6.22 7.18 -24.02
N GLU A 314 -4.96 7.65 -23.97
CA GLU A 314 -4.64 9.07 -24.02
C GLU A 314 -5.07 9.74 -25.33
N ALA A 315 -4.96 9.01 -26.44
CA ALA A 315 -5.37 9.48 -27.76
C ALA A 315 -6.90 9.42 -27.95
N ASP A 316 -7.58 8.43 -27.37
CA ASP A 316 -9.02 8.24 -27.44
C ASP A 316 -9.57 7.68 -26.12
N SER A 317 -10.03 8.59 -25.26
CA SER A 317 -10.57 8.28 -23.92
C SER A 317 -11.89 7.52 -23.94
N TRP A 318 -12.48 7.30 -25.13
CA TRP A 318 -13.70 6.52 -25.31
C TRP A 318 -13.43 5.05 -25.63
N THR A 319 -12.16 4.66 -25.81
CA THR A 319 -11.78 3.28 -26.09
C THR A 319 -12.03 2.39 -24.86
N ASN A 320 -12.71 1.26 -25.03
CA ASN A 320 -12.88 0.27 -23.96
C ASN A 320 -11.56 -0.48 -23.73
N VAL A 321 -10.67 0.12 -22.93
CA VAL A 321 -9.32 -0.39 -22.63
C VAL A 321 -9.36 -1.81 -22.06
N LYS A 322 -10.42 -2.18 -21.33
CA LYS A 322 -10.57 -3.52 -20.76
C LYS A 322 -10.75 -4.59 -21.84
N GLU A 323 -11.62 -4.35 -22.82
CA GLU A 323 -11.79 -5.26 -23.97
C GLU A 323 -10.50 -5.35 -24.78
N LEU A 324 -9.83 -4.22 -25.03
CA LEU A 324 -8.57 -4.20 -25.78
C LEU A 324 -7.44 -4.94 -25.04
N LYS A 325 -7.38 -4.82 -23.71
CA LYS A 325 -6.40 -5.52 -22.86
C LYS A 325 -6.63 -7.04 -22.89
N MET A 326 -7.88 -7.48 -22.78
CA MET A 326 -8.22 -8.90 -22.89
C MET A 326 -7.93 -9.47 -24.28
N GLU A 327 -8.22 -8.72 -25.34
CA GLU A 327 -7.87 -9.12 -26.71
C GLU A 327 -6.36 -9.23 -26.92
N ARG A 328 -5.55 -8.33 -26.36
CA ARG A 328 -4.08 -8.37 -26.49
C ARG A 328 -3.42 -9.43 -25.60
N LEU A 329 -3.94 -9.67 -24.39
CA LEU A 329 -3.48 -10.77 -23.53
C LEU A 329 -3.61 -12.14 -24.22
N ARG A 330 -4.62 -12.31 -25.08
CA ARG A 330 -4.77 -13.49 -25.93
C ARG A 330 -3.56 -13.72 -26.84
N ASP A 331 -2.96 -12.66 -27.35
CA ASP A 331 -1.89 -12.72 -28.34
C ASP A 331 -0.51 -12.89 -27.69
N VAL A 332 -0.26 -12.25 -26.54
CA VAL A 332 1.08 -12.25 -25.90
C VAL A 332 1.21 -13.32 -24.84
N LEU A 333 0.18 -13.53 -24.01
CA LEU A 333 0.16 -14.50 -22.94
C LEU A 333 -1.03 -15.43 -23.11
N SER A 334 -1.13 -16.04 -24.29
CA SER A 334 -2.23 -16.92 -24.69
C SER A 334 -2.60 -17.97 -23.64
N LEU A 335 -1.61 -18.52 -22.93
CA LEU A 335 -1.84 -19.45 -21.83
C LEU A 335 -2.47 -18.79 -20.58
N HIS A 336 -2.04 -17.58 -20.21
CA HIS A 336 -2.58 -16.84 -19.05
C HIS A 336 -3.99 -16.30 -19.36
N HIS A 337 -4.22 -15.79 -20.58
CA HIS A 337 -5.55 -15.44 -21.05
C HIS A 337 -6.49 -16.64 -21.00
N ALA A 338 -6.04 -17.80 -21.51
CA ALA A 338 -6.83 -19.02 -21.47
C ALA A 338 -7.20 -19.42 -20.03
N SER A 339 -6.26 -19.32 -19.07
CA SER A 339 -6.56 -19.65 -17.67
C SER A 339 -7.57 -18.73 -17.00
N LEU A 340 -7.71 -17.48 -17.46
CA LEU A 340 -8.67 -16.52 -16.90
C LEU A 340 -10.04 -16.55 -17.59
N THR A 341 -10.13 -17.09 -18.80
CA THR A 341 -11.33 -16.93 -19.66
C THR A 341 -12.02 -18.22 -20.06
N LEU A 342 -11.32 -19.36 -20.00
CA LEU A 342 -11.86 -20.65 -20.42
C LEU A 342 -12.39 -21.44 -19.23
N THR A 343 -13.46 -22.21 -19.45
CA THR A 343 -13.91 -23.21 -18.47
C THR A 343 -12.87 -24.31 -18.30
N ASP A 344 -12.85 -25.02 -17.16
CA ASP A 344 -11.92 -26.12 -16.89
C ASP A 344 -11.79 -27.14 -18.04
N LYS A 345 -12.92 -27.47 -18.68
CA LYS A 345 -12.96 -28.44 -19.78
C LYS A 345 -12.28 -27.90 -21.03
N GLU A 346 -12.51 -26.63 -21.34
CA GLU A 346 -11.93 -25.93 -22.49
C GLU A 346 -10.45 -25.64 -22.26
N LEU A 347 -10.10 -25.21 -21.05
CA LEU A 347 -8.73 -24.96 -20.61
C LEU A 347 -7.88 -26.22 -20.70
N ARG A 348 -8.41 -27.36 -20.24
CA ARG A 348 -7.73 -28.66 -20.38
C ARG A 348 -7.49 -29.03 -21.84
N ALA A 349 -8.47 -28.83 -22.71
CA ALA A 349 -8.31 -29.09 -24.14
C ALA A 349 -7.28 -28.14 -24.77
N PHE A 350 -7.29 -26.87 -24.36
CA PHE A 350 -6.36 -25.85 -24.80
C PHE A 350 -4.91 -26.18 -24.41
N PHE A 351 -4.67 -26.58 -23.16
CA PHE A 351 -3.33 -26.98 -22.70
C PHE A 351 -2.83 -28.25 -23.38
N ILE A 352 -3.69 -29.24 -23.62
CA ILE A 352 -3.30 -30.45 -24.37
C ILE A 352 -2.86 -30.09 -25.80
N ALA A 353 -3.57 -29.15 -26.45
CA ALA A 353 -3.24 -28.71 -27.80
C ALA A 353 -1.88 -27.97 -27.86
N HIS A 354 -1.52 -27.22 -26.82
CA HIS A 354 -0.30 -26.39 -26.77
C HIS A 354 0.84 -26.99 -25.93
N ALA A 355 0.70 -28.23 -25.44
CA ALA A 355 1.67 -28.87 -24.54
C ALA A 355 3.06 -29.08 -25.17
N ASN A 356 3.13 -29.22 -26.50
CA ASN A 356 4.38 -29.40 -27.24
C ASN A 356 4.93 -28.08 -27.80
N ASP A 357 4.18 -26.98 -27.66
CA ASP A 357 4.60 -25.69 -28.15
C ASP A 357 5.57 -25.07 -27.13
N LYS A 358 6.67 -24.49 -27.59
CA LYS A 358 7.61 -23.72 -26.74
C LYS A 358 7.02 -22.38 -26.26
N ILE A 359 5.71 -22.25 -26.22
CA ILE A 359 5.03 -20.99 -25.98
C ILE A 359 4.93 -20.76 -24.48
N GLY A 360 5.73 -19.83 -23.96
CA GLY A 360 5.42 -19.04 -22.76
C GLY A 360 5.13 -19.76 -21.44
N TRP A 361 5.35 -21.08 -21.34
CA TRP A 361 5.09 -21.88 -20.14
C TRP A 361 5.91 -21.45 -18.91
N ASP A 362 7.05 -20.79 -19.13
CA ASP A 362 7.95 -20.24 -18.12
C ASP A 362 7.71 -18.75 -17.83
N ARG A 363 6.77 -18.11 -18.54
CA ARG A 363 6.42 -16.71 -18.29
C ARG A 363 5.69 -16.58 -16.96
N VAL A 364 6.02 -15.49 -16.27
CA VAL A 364 5.39 -15.08 -15.02
C VAL A 364 4.83 -13.68 -15.22
N THR A 365 3.68 -13.42 -14.61
CA THR A 365 3.13 -12.07 -14.53
C THR A 365 4.05 -11.16 -13.71
N ASN A 366 3.81 -9.86 -13.79
CA ASN A 366 4.44 -8.86 -12.91
C ASN A 366 4.23 -9.10 -11.41
N SER A 367 3.22 -9.90 -11.02
CA SER A 367 2.97 -10.35 -9.64
C SER A 367 3.67 -11.67 -9.29
N GLU A 368 4.55 -12.16 -10.16
CA GLU A 368 5.22 -13.46 -10.07
C GLU A 368 4.26 -14.65 -9.98
N ALA A 369 3.05 -14.49 -10.54
CA ALA A 369 2.17 -15.62 -10.77
C ALA A 369 2.65 -16.37 -12.01
N THR A 370 2.93 -17.65 -11.86
CA THR A 370 3.11 -18.55 -13.00
C THR A 370 1.75 -18.94 -13.58
N LEU A 371 1.70 -19.48 -14.80
CA LEU A 371 0.50 -20.13 -15.33
C LEU A 371 -0.06 -21.19 -14.35
N LEU A 372 0.81 -21.98 -13.72
CA LEU A 372 0.42 -22.95 -12.71
C LEU A 372 -0.19 -22.27 -11.48
N HIS A 373 0.31 -21.10 -11.10
CA HIS A 373 -0.23 -20.31 -10.00
C HIS A 373 -1.63 -19.81 -10.31
N LEU A 374 -1.84 -19.17 -11.47
CA LEU A 374 -3.18 -18.69 -11.88
C LEU A 374 -4.18 -19.84 -11.95
N THR A 375 -3.80 -20.94 -12.59
CA THR A 375 -4.66 -22.12 -12.71
C THR A 375 -4.95 -22.79 -11.37
N ALA A 376 -3.98 -22.86 -10.46
CA ALA A 376 -4.19 -23.44 -9.13
C ALA A 376 -5.02 -22.53 -8.21
N CYS A 377 -4.94 -21.21 -8.36
CA CYS A 377 -5.77 -20.26 -7.62
C CYS A 377 -7.23 -20.26 -8.10
N GLU A 378 -7.47 -20.48 -9.39
CA GLU A 378 -8.81 -20.60 -9.99
C GLU A 378 -9.45 -21.97 -9.75
N ILE A 379 -8.63 -23.02 -9.56
CA ILE A 379 -9.13 -24.31 -9.08
C ILE A 379 -9.49 -24.14 -7.59
N LYS A 380 -10.75 -23.79 -7.32
CA LYS A 380 -11.36 -24.11 -6.03
C LYS A 380 -11.12 -25.60 -5.81
N PRO A 381 -10.40 -26.06 -4.77
CA PRO A 381 -10.60 -27.44 -4.35
C PRO A 381 -12.10 -27.56 -4.14
N LEU A 382 -12.76 -28.48 -4.85
CA LEU A 382 -14.07 -28.97 -4.42
C LEU A 382 -13.90 -29.18 -2.93
N SER A 383 -14.51 -28.32 -2.13
CA SER A 383 -14.53 -28.43 -0.69
C SER A 383 -14.87 -29.89 -0.45
N THR A 384 -13.91 -30.61 0.14
CA THR A 384 -14.07 -32.03 0.42
C THR A 384 -15.36 -32.19 1.23
N GLN A 385 -16.42 -32.60 0.55
CA GLN A 385 -17.64 -33.16 1.12
C GLN A 385 -17.51 -34.68 1.08
#